data_AF-U2E9N7-F1
#
_entry.id   AF-U2E9N7-F1
#
_cell.length_a   1.000
_cell.length_b   1.000
_cell.length_c   1.000
_cell.angle_alpha   90.00
_cell.angle_beta   90.00
_cell.angle_gamma   90.00
#
_symmetry.space_group_name_H-M   'P 1'
#
loop_
_entity.id
_entity.type
_entity.pdbx_description
1 polymer ?
#
loop_
_entity_poly.entity_id
_entity_poly.type
_entity_poly.pdbx_seq_one_letter_code
_entity_poly.pdbx_strand_id
1 'polypeptide(L)'
;MKDNRVLDMTYMSMFLTIILVMAAVPQLGYITIPFLPAGVGATTIHIPVLIACIYFGTKVTNGWKIGGFAGLTFGISSFVVAWMRPVSPLDYVFRNPLVSVLPRILFAILAVVLYRALRKVIKNDIINIYITAILGTVIHTFLVVPLLGAFGVDAVATIFGFEGDSTQIVLQFFKWVVIFNGLLEAVLAGLIVPPIVIALRALKNNNSNDDLTELETIND
;
A
#
# COMPACT_ATOMS: atom_id res chain seq x y z
N MET A 1 27.84 -19.98 -3.51
CA MET A 1 27.01 -19.63 -2.33
C MET A 1 26.10 -18.47 -2.70
N LYS A 2 24.79 -18.69 -2.80
CA LYS A 2 23.78 -17.65 -3.07
C LYS A 2 23.70 -16.76 -1.83
N ASP A 3 24.21 -15.52 -1.87
CA ASP A 3 24.07 -14.62 -0.72
C ASP A 3 22.60 -14.15 -0.64
N ASN A 4 21.87 -14.70 0.34
CA ASN A 4 20.49 -14.37 0.60
C ASN A 4 20.25 -12.87 0.85
N ARG A 5 21.28 -12.10 1.24
CA ARG A 5 21.19 -10.65 1.42
C ARG A 5 21.09 -9.92 0.09
N VAL A 6 21.91 -10.31 -0.89
CA VAL A 6 21.91 -9.71 -2.24
C VAL A 6 20.59 -9.99 -2.94
N LEU A 7 20.06 -11.21 -2.79
CA LEU A 7 18.75 -11.59 -3.32
C LEU A 7 17.61 -10.77 -2.70
N ASP A 8 17.63 -10.57 -1.38
CA ASP A 8 16.62 -9.75 -0.68
C ASP A 8 16.67 -8.29 -1.08
N MET A 9 17.87 -7.72 -1.24
CA MET A 9 18.06 -6.37 -1.76
C MET A 9 17.53 -6.24 -3.20
N THR A 10 17.78 -7.25 -4.03
CA THR A 10 17.29 -7.28 -5.41
C THR A 10 15.77 -7.29 -5.46
N TYR A 11 15.12 -8.21 -4.73
CA TYR A 11 13.65 -8.24 -4.67
C TYR A 11 13.06 -6.96 -4.09
N MET A 12 13.68 -6.39 -3.05
CA MET A 12 13.24 -5.11 -2.51
C MET A 12 13.33 -4.01 -3.58
N SER A 13 14.44 -3.92 -4.31
CA SER A 13 14.60 -2.93 -5.39
C SER A 13 13.56 -3.09 -6.50
N MET A 14 13.17 -4.32 -6.84
CA MET A 14 12.11 -4.60 -7.80
C MET A 14 10.76 -4.07 -7.30
N PHE A 15 10.37 -4.35 -6.05
CA PHE A 15 9.13 -3.81 -5.48
C PHE A 15 9.12 -2.28 -5.42
N LEU A 16 10.23 -1.66 -5.00
CA LEU A 16 10.37 -0.19 -4.96
C LEU A 16 10.24 0.41 -6.36
N THR A 17 10.85 -0.22 -7.35
CA THR A 17 10.76 0.22 -8.76
C THR A 17 9.32 0.10 -9.27
N ILE A 18 8.63 -1.00 -8.99
CA ILE A 18 7.21 -1.19 -9.35
C ILE A 18 6.35 -0.08 -8.73
N ILE A 19 6.58 0.25 -7.44
CA ILE A 19 5.87 1.34 -6.75
C ILE A 19 6.09 2.67 -7.47
N LEU A 20 7.34 2.99 -7.82
CA LEU A 20 7.68 4.23 -8.54
C LEU A 20 7.07 4.29 -9.94
N VAL A 21 7.12 3.19 -10.69
CA VAL A 21 6.52 3.11 -12.03
C VAL A 21 4.99 3.27 -11.95
N MET A 22 4.33 2.61 -11.00
CA MET A 22 2.89 2.77 -10.79
C MET A 22 2.53 4.20 -10.38
N ALA A 23 3.37 4.88 -9.60
CA ALA A 23 3.16 6.29 -9.26
C ALA A 23 3.34 7.23 -10.46
N ALA A 24 4.33 6.96 -11.32
CA ALA A 24 4.62 7.79 -12.49
C ALA A 24 3.54 7.66 -13.58
N VAL A 25 3.09 6.43 -13.86
CA VAL A 25 2.14 6.15 -14.94
C VAL A 25 0.70 6.48 -14.50
N PRO A 26 0.00 7.41 -15.18
CA PRO A 26 -1.39 7.73 -14.87
C PRO A 26 -2.31 6.52 -15.10
N GLN A 27 -3.39 6.42 -14.30
CA GLN A 27 -4.37 5.32 -14.32
C GLN A 27 -3.84 3.91 -13.98
N LEU A 28 -2.54 3.75 -13.72
CA LEU A 28 -2.01 2.48 -13.16
C LEU A 28 -1.96 2.50 -11.64
N GLY A 29 -1.35 3.51 -11.03
CA GLY A 29 -1.21 3.62 -9.57
C GLY A 29 -2.33 4.39 -8.85
N TYR A 30 -2.99 5.28 -9.57
CA TYR A 30 -4.15 6.03 -9.10
C TYR A 30 -5.24 5.88 -10.15
N ILE A 31 -6.23 5.03 -9.89
CA ILE A 31 -7.35 4.77 -10.79
C ILE A 31 -8.44 5.77 -10.47
N THR A 32 -8.60 6.79 -11.30
CA THR A 32 -9.75 7.70 -11.23
C THR A 32 -10.95 7.04 -11.89
N ILE A 33 -11.96 6.69 -11.08
CA ILE A 33 -13.22 6.14 -11.58
C ILE A 33 -14.18 7.30 -11.79
N PRO A 34 -14.64 7.58 -13.04
CA PRO A 34 -15.49 8.73 -13.33
C PRO A 34 -16.84 8.72 -12.59
N PHE A 35 -17.32 7.53 -12.20
CA PHE A 35 -18.63 7.34 -11.54
C PHE A 35 -18.58 7.52 -10.01
N LEU A 36 -17.40 7.73 -9.43
CA LEU A 36 -17.25 7.92 -7.99
C LEU A 36 -17.48 9.40 -7.61
N PRO A 37 -18.12 9.71 -6.47
CA PRO A 37 -18.37 11.10 -6.08
C PRO A 37 -17.07 11.93 -6.14
N ALA A 38 -17.11 13.03 -6.89
CA ALA A 38 -16.01 13.98 -7.09
C ALA A 38 -14.76 13.47 -7.82
N GLY A 39 -14.84 12.37 -8.60
CA GLY A 39 -13.72 11.91 -9.43
C GLY A 39 -12.48 11.51 -8.62
N VAL A 40 -12.68 11.11 -7.37
CA VAL A 40 -11.59 10.73 -6.46
C VAL A 40 -10.91 9.46 -6.98
N GLY A 41 -9.58 9.47 -7.05
CA GLY A 41 -8.78 8.33 -7.46
C GLY A 41 -8.73 7.25 -6.38
N ALA A 42 -9.10 6.03 -6.72
CA ALA A 42 -8.78 4.85 -5.94
C ALA A 42 -7.27 4.59 -6.04
N THR A 43 -6.60 4.43 -4.90
CA THR A 43 -5.18 4.14 -4.86
C THR A 43 -4.98 2.65 -5.11
N THR A 44 -4.10 2.28 -6.03
CA THR A 44 -3.68 0.87 -6.24
C THR A 44 -2.23 0.65 -5.85
N ILE A 45 -1.46 1.70 -5.61
CA ILE A 45 -0.04 1.62 -5.18
C ILE A 45 0.09 0.97 -3.79
N HIS A 46 -0.94 1.01 -2.95
CA HIS A 46 -0.89 0.31 -1.67
C HIS A 46 -0.84 -1.23 -1.83
N ILE A 47 -1.26 -1.78 -2.99
CA ILE A 47 -1.24 -3.21 -3.31
C ILE A 47 0.19 -3.76 -3.40
N PRO A 48 1.11 -3.25 -4.27
CA PRO A 48 2.49 -3.72 -4.29
C PRO A 48 3.22 -3.47 -2.97
N VAL A 49 2.88 -2.41 -2.24
CA VAL A 49 3.40 -2.18 -0.88
C VAL A 49 2.95 -3.28 0.07
N LEU A 50 1.67 -3.68 0.07
CA LEU A 50 1.17 -4.81 0.87
C LEU A 50 1.82 -6.12 0.49
N ILE A 51 1.99 -6.39 -0.80
CA ILE A 51 2.67 -7.61 -1.28
C ILE A 51 4.09 -7.65 -0.72
N ALA A 52 4.85 -6.55 -0.83
CA ALA A 52 6.19 -6.45 -0.27
C ALA A 52 6.17 -6.65 1.27
N CYS A 53 5.27 -5.98 1.97
CA CYS A 53 5.14 -6.10 3.43
C CYS A 53 4.80 -7.52 3.89
N ILE A 54 3.91 -8.23 3.20
CA ILE A 54 3.51 -9.61 3.54
C ILE A 54 4.62 -10.60 3.15
N TYR A 55 5.24 -10.42 1.97
CA TYR A 55 6.32 -11.28 1.49
C TYR A 55 7.54 -11.19 2.43
N PHE A 56 8.04 -9.99 2.69
CA PHE A 56 9.19 -9.76 3.57
C PHE A 56 8.85 -9.80 5.06
N GLY A 57 7.59 -9.61 5.44
CA GLY A 57 7.13 -9.70 6.83
C GLY A 57 7.39 -11.08 7.44
N THR A 58 7.54 -12.11 6.61
CA THR A 58 7.96 -13.45 7.00
C THR A 58 9.38 -13.52 7.57
N LYS A 59 10.32 -12.71 7.05
CA LYS A 59 11.72 -12.67 7.47
C LYS A 59 11.86 -11.84 8.76
N VAL A 60 12.17 -12.53 9.86
CA VAL A 60 12.10 -12.02 11.24
C VAL A 60 12.97 -10.77 11.45
N THR A 61 14.17 -10.72 10.85
CA THR A 61 15.23 -9.77 11.26
C THR A 61 15.11 -8.36 10.66
N ASN A 62 14.45 -8.16 9.50
CA ASN A 62 14.45 -6.85 8.81
C ASN A 62 13.09 -6.37 8.26
N GLY A 63 11.98 -7.10 8.47
CA GLY A 63 10.69 -6.76 7.86
C GLY A 63 10.18 -5.34 8.15
N TRP A 64 10.49 -4.77 9.32
CA TRP A 64 10.07 -3.42 9.69
C TRP A 64 10.81 -2.34 8.90
N LYS A 65 12.10 -2.55 8.64
CA LYS A 65 12.90 -1.64 7.80
C LYS A 65 12.38 -1.66 6.37
N ILE A 66 12.09 -2.84 5.84
CA ILE A 66 11.59 -3.02 4.47
C ILE A 66 10.20 -2.37 4.32
N GLY A 67 9.29 -2.61 5.28
CA GLY A 67 7.99 -1.92 5.31
C GLY A 67 8.16 -0.40 5.37
N GLY A 68 9.06 0.10 6.23
CA GLY A 68 9.40 1.51 6.30
C GLY A 68 9.89 2.09 4.97
N PHE A 69 10.83 1.42 4.28
CA PHE A 69 11.33 1.86 2.97
C PHE A 69 10.27 1.83 1.87
N ALA A 70 9.43 0.79 1.83
CA ALA A 70 8.33 0.70 0.88
C ALA A 70 7.28 1.81 1.12
N GLY A 71 6.91 2.02 2.38
CA GLY A 71 5.99 3.10 2.79
C GLY A 71 6.56 4.49 2.54
N LEU A 72 7.87 4.69 2.75
CA LEU A 72 8.56 5.94 2.46
C LEU A 72 8.60 6.23 0.95
N THR A 73 8.90 5.21 0.14
CA THR A 73 8.91 5.34 -1.32
C THR A 73 7.50 5.66 -1.85
N PHE A 74 6.48 5.00 -1.31
CA PHE A 74 5.09 5.33 -1.62
C PHE A 74 4.71 6.75 -1.16
N GLY A 75 5.14 7.16 0.03
CA GLY A 75 4.92 8.49 0.57
C GLY A 75 5.54 9.61 -0.27
N ILE A 76 6.83 9.48 -0.61
CA ILE A 76 7.57 10.45 -1.41
C ILE A 76 7.00 10.50 -2.83
N SER A 77 6.73 9.35 -3.44
CA SER A 77 6.12 9.33 -4.77
C SER A 77 4.74 9.99 -4.79
N SER A 78 3.91 9.76 -3.76
CA SER A 78 2.62 10.46 -3.62
C SER A 78 2.79 11.97 -3.49
N PHE A 79 3.78 12.44 -2.71
CA PHE A 79 4.10 13.86 -2.59
C PHE A 79 4.54 14.47 -3.92
N VAL A 80 5.45 13.81 -4.65
CA VAL A 80 5.94 14.28 -5.95
C VAL A 80 4.81 14.33 -6.98
N VAL A 81 3.96 13.29 -7.03
CA VAL A 81 2.80 13.26 -7.92
C VAL A 81 1.80 14.38 -7.59
N ALA A 82 1.55 14.67 -6.32
CA ALA A 82 0.69 15.79 -5.90
C ALA A 82 1.18 17.18 -6.35
N TRP A 83 2.50 17.34 -6.53
CA TRP A 83 3.11 18.56 -7.05
C TRP A 83 3.14 18.60 -8.58
N MET A 84 3.50 17.49 -9.22
CA MET A 84 3.69 17.46 -10.67
C MET A 84 2.38 17.29 -11.44
N ARG A 85 1.42 16.56 -10.88
CA ARG A 85 0.17 16.18 -11.56
C ARG A 85 -0.97 15.98 -10.56
N PRO A 86 -1.54 17.07 -10.00
CA PRO A 86 -2.78 16.97 -9.24
C PRO A 86 -3.93 16.56 -10.18
N VAL A 87 -4.52 15.40 -9.93
CA VAL A 87 -5.66 14.86 -10.69
C VAL A 87 -6.97 15.12 -9.95
N SER A 88 -6.94 15.11 -8.61
CA SER A 88 -8.10 15.36 -7.77
C SER A 88 -7.93 16.60 -6.88
N PRO A 89 -9.02 17.27 -6.46
CA PRO A 89 -8.98 18.32 -5.42
C PRO A 89 -8.30 17.89 -4.12
N LEU A 90 -8.33 16.59 -3.81
CA LEU A 90 -7.69 16.05 -2.61
C LEU A 90 -6.15 16.00 -2.72
N ASP A 91 -5.63 16.01 -3.95
CA ASP A 91 -4.20 15.96 -4.21
C ASP A 91 -3.47 17.22 -3.71
N TYR A 92 -4.18 18.35 -3.63
CA TYR A 92 -3.64 19.58 -3.03
C TYR A 92 -3.27 19.38 -1.55
N VAL A 93 -4.06 18.60 -0.82
CA VAL A 93 -3.80 18.30 0.60
C VAL A 93 -2.58 17.37 0.75
N PHE A 94 -2.35 16.49 -0.24
CA PHE A 94 -1.18 15.60 -0.27
C PHE A 94 0.15 16.31 -0.54
N ARG A 95 0.14 17.60 -0.91
CA ARG A 95 1.35 18.43 -0.93
C ARG A 95 1.93 18.71 0.45
N ASN A 96 1.18 18.45 1.53
CA ASN A 96 1.76 18.46 2.86
C ASN A 96 2.43 17.10 3.13
N PRO A 97 3.74 17.03 3.40
CA PRO A 97 4.45 15.77 3.66
C PRO A 97 3.91 15.02 4.89
N LEU A 98 3.29 15.72 5.84
CA LEU A 98 2.62 15.10 6.98
C LEU A 98 1.35 14.34 6.58
N VAL A 99 0.66 14.79 5.52
CA VAL A 99 -0.56 14.14 5.02
C VAL A 99 -0.24 13.09 3.97
N SER A 100 0.82 13.28 3.17
CA SER A 100 1.29 12.26 2.22
C SER A 100 2.19 11.23 2.91
N VAL A 101 3.41 11.58 3.28
CA VAL A 101 4.47 10.62 3.65
C VAL A 101 4.18 9.87 4.94
N LEU A 102 3.81 10.56 6.01
CA LEU A 102 3.63 9.99 7.35
C LEU A 102 2.64 8.81 7.39
N PRO A 103 1.38 8.93 6.91
CA PRO A 103 0.44 7.83 6.96
C PRO A 103 0.87 6.63 6.10
N ARG A 104 1.64 6.82 5.01
CA ARG A 104 2.10 5.71 4.16
C ARG A 104 3.22 4.90 4.83
N ILE A 105 4.13 5.56 5.54
CA ILE A 105 5.13 4.89 6.36
C ILE A 105 4.45 4.10 7.48
N LEU A 106 3.52 4.74 8.21
CA LEU A 106 2.78 4.08 9.29
C LEU A 106 2.00 2.87 8.80
N PHE A 107 1.27 3.02 7.70
CA PHE A 107 0.54 1.93 7.05
C PHE A 107 1.44 0.74 6.74
N ALA A 108 2.57 0.96 6.07
CA ALA A 108 3.44 -0.13 5.66
C ALA A 108 4.06 -0.86 6.85
N ILE A 109 4.44 -0.13 7.90
CA ILE A 109 4.92 -0.72 9.17
C ILE A 109 3.81 -1.52 9.84
N LEU A 110 2.61 -0.93 9.97
CA LEU A 110 1.46 -1.58 10.59
C LEU A 110 1.03 -2.84 9.83
N ALA A 111 1.12 -2.87 8.51
CA ALA A 111 0.84 -4.06 7.71
C ALA A 111 1.81 -5.21 8.05
N VAL A 112 3.11 -4.92 8.23
CA VAL A 112 4.11 -5.92 8.67
C VAL A 112 3.81 -6.40 10.08
N VAL A 113 3.50 -5.48 10.99
CA VAL A 113 3.16 -5.82 12.40
C VAL A 113 1.91 -6.69 12.45
N LEU A 114 0.86 -6.30 11.72
CA LEU A 114 -0.41 -7.00 11.64
C LEU A 114 -0.22 -8.43 11.12
N TYR A 115 0.47 -8.60 10.00
CA TYR A 115 0.74 -9.92 9.44
C TYR A 115 1.51 -10.81 10.42
N ARG A 116 2.50 -10.25 11.12
CA ARG A 116 3.27 -10.97 12.14
C ARG A 116 2.43 -11.34 13.35
N ALA A 117 1.56 -10.45 13.81
CA ALA A 117 0.65 -10.72 14.93
C ALA A 117 -0.34 -11.84 14.56
N LEU A 118 -0.92 -11.78 13.36
CA LEU A 118 -1.85 -12.78 12.86
C LEU A 118 -1.21 -14.17 12.77
N ARG A 119 0.03 -14.27 12.28
CA ARG A 119 0.75 -15.56 12.26
C ARG A 119 1.02 -16.17 13.63
N LYS A 120 1.05 -15.37 14.71
CA LYS A 120 1.19 -15.90 16.08
C LYS A 120 -0.11 -16.51 16.60
N VAL A 121 -1.26 -16.07 16.07
CA VAL A 121 -2.60 -16.47 16.55
C VAL A 121 -3.22 -17.52 15.63
N ILE A 122 -3.10 -17.35 14.31
CA ILE A 122 -3.72 -18.18 13.29
C ILE A 122 -2.64 -18.98 12.57
N LYS A 123 -2.76 -20.32 12.63
CA LYS A 123 -1.80 -21.25 11.99
C LYS A 123 -1.88 -21.25 10.46
N ASN A 124 -3.05 -20.94 9.89
CA ASN A 124 -3.24 -20.93 8.44
C ASN A 124 -2.67 -19.64 7.83
N ASP A 125 -1.54 -19.77 7.15
CA ASP A 125 -0.84 -18.65 6.53
C ASP A 125 -1.62 -18.00 5.39
N ILE A 126 -2.41 -18.76 4.62
CA ILE A 126 -3.26 -18.21 3.56
C ILE A 126 -4.28 -17.24 4.16
N ILE A 127 -4.96 -17.65 5.24
CA ILE A 127 -5.92 -16.80 5.96
C ILE A 127 -5.23 -15.53 6.47
N ASN A 128 -4.00 -15.64 7.00
CA ASN A 128 -3.23 -14.48 7.44
C ASN A 128 -2.96 -13.48 6.31
N ILE A 129 -2.69 -13.95 5.09
CA ILE A 129 -2.49 -13.11 3.92
C ILE A 129 -3.78 -12.35 3.56
N TYR A 130 -4.92 -13.04 3.49
CA TYR A 130 -6.22 -12.41 3.19
C TYR A 130 -6.59 -11.35 4.24
N ILE A 131 -6.51 -11.70 5.53
CA ILE A 131 -6.85 -10.78 6.61
C ILE A 131 -5.92 -9.56 6.57
N THR A 132 -4.61 -9.75 6.34
CA THR A 132 -3.68 -8.62 6.25
C THR A 132 -3.97 -7.73 5.05
N ALA A 133 -4.31 -8.30 3.89
CA ALA A 133 -4.63 -7.51 2.69
C ALA A 133 -5.85 -6.60 2.93
N ILE A 134 -6.92 -7.14 3.51
CA ILE A 134 -8.15 -6.40 3.78
C ILE A 134 -7.94 -5.39 4.91
N LEU A 135 -7.53 -5.85 6.08
CA LEU A 135 -7.36 -4.97 7.25
C LEU A 135 -6.24 -3.94 7.05
N GLY A 136 -5.18 -4.29 6.33
CA GLY A 136 -4.11 -3.36 5.97
C GLY A 136 -4.65 -2.19 5.14
N THR A 137 -5.49 -2.48 4.14
CA THR A 137 -6.12 -1.46 3.29
C THR A 137 -7.11 -0.59 4.08
N VAL A 138 -7.84 -1.20 5.01
CA VAL A 138 -8.69 -0.47 5.95
C VAL A 138 -7.84 0.49 6.81
N ILE A 139 -6.73 0.02 7.40
CA ILE A 139 -5.80 0.85 8.18
C ILE A 139 -5.23 2.00 7.32
N HIS A 140 -4.83 1.73 6.08
CA HIS A 140 -4.37 2.76 5.14
C HIS A 140 -5.40 3.89 5.00
N THR A 141 -6.66 3.51 4.74
CA THR A 141 -7.77 4.46 4.62
C THR A 141 -7.96 5.24 5.92
N PHE A 142 -8.05 4.55 7.07
CA PHE A 142 -8.25 5.20 8.37
C PHE A 142 -7.10 6.14 8.79
N LEU A 143 -5.88 5.94 8.29
CA LEU A 143 -4.76 6.83 8.58
C LEU A 143 -4.81 8.13 7.78
N VAL A 144 -5.22 8.05 6.51
CA VAL A 144 -5.22 9.21 5.60
C VAL A 144 -6.38 10.15 5.89
N VAL A 145 -7.53 9.63 6.28
CA VAL A 145 -8.79 10.38 6.36
C VAL A 145 -8.85 11.44 7.45
N PRO A 146 -8.42 11.16 8.70
CA PRO A 146 -8.40 12.18 9.73
C PRO A 146 -7.45 13.32 9.35
N LEU A 147 -6.34 13.02 8.66
CA LEU A 147 -5.40 14.01 8.18
C LEU A 147 -5.98 14.85 7.03
N LEU A 148 -6.74 14.24 6.12
CA LEU A 148 -7.50 14.99 5.11
C LEU A 148 -8.55 15.90 5.75
N GLY A 149 -9.26 15.42 6.78
CA GLY A 149 -10.22 16.24 7.53
C GLY A 149 -9.58 17.36 8.34
N ALA A 150 -8.36 17.17 8.86
CA ALA A 150 -7.67 18.19 9.65
C ALA A 150 -7.00 19.27 8.78
N PHE A 151 -6.44 18.91 7.62
CA PHE A 151 -5.63 19.81 6.78
C PHE A 151 -6.27 20.14 5.43
N GLY A 152 -7.38 19.50 5.08
CA GLY A 152 -8.01 19.62 3.76
C GLY A 152 -9.32 20.38 3.73
N VAL A 153 -9.87 20.79 4.89
CA VAL A 153 -11.20 21.44 4.95
C VAL A 153 -11.21 22.74 4.15
N ASP A 154 -10.25 23.63 4.38
CA ASP A 154 -10.21 24.94 3.69
C ASP A 154 -9.96 24.80 2.19
N ALA A 155 -9.08 23.88 1.81
CA ALA A 155 -8.76 23.59 0.41
C ALA A 155 -9.99 23.05 -0.34
N VAL A 156 -10.71 22.10 0.27
CA VAL A 156 -11.92 21.51 -0.33
C VAL A 156 -13.09 22.50 -0.32
N ALA A 157 -13.29 23.28 0.75
CA ALA A 157 -14.30 24.32 0.82
C ALA A 157 -14.17 25.34 -0.32
N THR A 158 -12.94 25.78 -0.59
CA THR A 158 -12.63 26.73 -1.66
C THR A 158 -12.85 26.13 -3.05
N ILE A 159 -12.42 24.88 -3.27
CA ILE A 159 -12.50 24.23 -4.60
C ILE A 159 -13.95 23.90 -4.98
N PHE A 160 -14.78 23.48 -4.03
CA PHE A 160 -16.16 23.09 -4.28
C PHE A 160 -17.17 24.23 -4.07
N GLY A 161 -16.71 25.44 -3.72
CA GLY A 161 -17.56 26.61 -3.57
C GLY A 161 -18.58 26.50 -2.42
N PHE A 162 -18.22 25.82 -1.33
CA PHE A 162 -19.11 25.69 -0.18
C PHE A 162 -19.16 27.01 0.61
N GLU A 163 -20.18 27.84 0.36
CA GLU A 163 -20.47 29.06 1.13
C GLU A 163 -21.20 28.72 2.45
N GLY A 164 -20.66 29.16 3.62
CA GLY A 164 -21.28 28.98 4.95
C GLY A 164 -20.41 28.25 5.99
N ASP A 165 -21.00 27.73 7.08
CA ASP A 165 -20.35 26.83 8.06
C ASP A 165 -20.08 25.46 7.42
N SER A 166 -19.16 25.46 6.45
CA SER A 166 -18.89 24.41 5.48
C SER A 166 -18.07 23.25 6.06
N THR A 167 -17.55 23.41 7.28
CA THR A 167 -16.77 22.38 7.99
C THR A 167 -17.55 21.06 8.07
N GLN A 168 -18.84 21.11 8.43
CA GLN A 168 -19.66 19.90 8.56
C GLN A 168 -19.95 19.24 7.20
N ILE A 169 -20.18 20.04 6.16
CA ILE A 169 -20.45 19.57 4.80
C ILE A 169 -19.21 18.90 4.21
N VAL A 170 -18.04 19.52 4.38
CA VAL A 170 -16.75 18.98 3.91
C VAL A 170 -16.36 17.72 4.68
N LEU A 171 -16.60 17.67 5.99
CA LEU A 171 -16.39 16.45 6.78
C LEU A 171 -17.32 15.31 6.37
N GLN A 172 -18.59 15.59 6.05
CA GLN A 172 -19.51 14.60 5.50
C GLN A 172 -19.06 14.12 4.11
N PHE A 173 -18.61 15.03 3.24
CA PHE A 173 -18.05 14.69 1.95
C PHE A 173 -16.85 13.74 2.08
N PHE A 174 -15.89 14.05 2.96
CA PHE A 174 -14.76 13.16 3.24
C PHE A 174 -15.21 11.78 3.71
N LYS A 175 -16.19 11.70 4.62
CA LYS A 175 -16.74 10.41 5.07
C LYS A 175 -17.29 9.57 3.91
N TRP A 176 -18.02 10.17 2.98
CA TRP A 176 -18.56 9.45 1.81
C TRP A 176 -17.46 8.97 0.86
N VAL A 177 -16.53 9.85 0.51
CA VAL A 177 -15.36 9.50 -0.32
C VAL A 177 -14.63 8.28 0.26
N VAL A 178 -14.54 8.23 1.59
CA VAL A 178 -13.82 7.20 2.34
C VAL A 178 -14.54 5.87 2.38
N ILE A 179 -15.85 5.88 2.60
CA ILE A 179 -16.64 4.65 2.62
C ILE A 179 -16.56 3.96 1.26
N PHE A 180 -16.76 4.71 0.18
CA PHE A 180 -16.74 4.13 -1.16
C PHE A 180 -15.33 3.74 -1.62
N ASN A 181 -14.33 4.61 -1.45
CA ASN A 181 -12.95 4.26 -1.82
C ASN A 181 -12.41 3.13 -0.94
N GLY A 182 -12.57 3.21 0.37
CA GLY A 182 -12.03 2.22 1.30
C GLY A 182 -12.64 0.83 1.07
N LEU A 183 -13.95 0.75 0.79
CA LEU A 183 -14.59 -0.52 0.46
C LEU A 183 -14.06 -1.10 -0.86
N LEU A 184 -13.98 -0.27 -1.90
CA LEU A 184 -13.48 -0.70 -3.21
C LEU A 184 -12.02 -1.15 -3.13
N GLU A 185 -11.16 -0.34 -2.52
CA GLU A 185 -9.74 -0.65 -2.30
C GLU A 185 -9.59 -1.95 -1.51
N ALA A 186 -10.37 -2.16 -0.44
CA ALA A 186 -10.31 -3.38 0.36
C ALA A 186 -10.71 -4.63 -0.42
N VAL A 187 -11.74 -4.54 -1.26
CA VAL A 187 -12.14 -5.65 -2.16
C VAL A 187 -11.04 -5.94 -3.18
N LEU A 188 -10.50 -4.91 -3.83
CA LEU A 188 -9.41 -5.07 -4.81
C LEU A 188 -8.15 -5.66 -4.16
N ALA A 189 -7.76 -5.16 -2.99
CA ALA A 189 -6.62 -5.68 -2.24
C ALA A 189 -6.83 -7.13 -1.82
N GLY A 190 -8.02 -7.48 -1.31
CA GLY A 190 -8.38 -8.84 -0.94
C GLY A 190 -8.40 -9.82 -2.11
N LEU A 191 -8.70 -9.36 -3.32
CA LEU A 191 -8.72 -10.18 -4.53
C LEU A 191 -7.33 -10.32 -5.18
N ILE A 192 -6.52 -9.26 -5.17
CA ILE A 192 -5.27 -9.17 -5.94
C ILE A 192 -4.05 -9.60 -5.09
N VAL A 193 -3.95 -9.12 -3.84
CA VAL A 193 -2.76 -9.36 -3.00
C VAL A 193 -2.56 -10.85 -2.70
N PRO A 194 -3.56 -11.62 -2.25
CA PRO A 194 -3.33 -12.98 -1.81
C PRO A 194 -2.83 -13.94 -2.91
N PRO A 195 -3.45 -13.99 -4.12
CA PRO A 195 -2.95 -14.84 -5.20
C PRO A 195 -1.49 -14.54 -5.58
N ILE A 196 -1.12 -13.25 -5.63
CA ILE A 196 0.25 -12.85 -5.98
C ILE A 196 1.24 -13.29 -4.91
N VAL A 197 0.94 -13.07 -3.63
CA VAL A 197 1.82 -13.49 -2.53
C VAL A 197 1.99 -15.00 -2.51
N ILE A 198 0.91 -15.76 -2.73
CA ILE A 198 0.95 -17.22 -2.77
C ILE A 198 1.82 -17.70 -3.93
N ALA A 199 1.63 -17.13 -5.14
CA ALA A 199 2.42 -17.47 -6.31
C ALA A 199 3.92 -17.17 -6.12
N LEU A 200 4.25 -15.99 -5.58
CA LEU A 200 5.64 -15.61 -5.28
C LEU A 200 6.32 -16.57 -4.28
N ARG A 201 5.58 -17.06 -3.28
CA ARG A 201 6.10 -18.04 -2.32
C ARG A 201 6.27 -19.42 -2.92
N ALA A 202 5.33 -19.85 -3.76
CA ALA A 202 5.44 -21.13 -4.47
C ALA A 202 6.69 -21.17 -5.37
N LEU A 203 6.94 -20.10 -6.14
CA LEU A 203 8.14 -19.97 -6.98
C LEU A 203 9.43 -20.01 -6.15
N LYS A 204 9.45 -19.32 -5.02
CA LYS A 204 10.61 -19.33 -4.12
C LYS A 204 10.90 -20.74 -3.59
N ASN A 205 9.87 -21.49 -3.20
CA ASN A 205 10.04 -22.84 -2.65
C ASN A 205 10.53 -23.83 -3.71
N ASN A 206 10.01 -23.76 -4.94
CA ASN A 206 10.46 -24.63 -6.04
C ASN A 206 11.94 -24.42 -6.35
N ASN A 207 12.37 -23.15 -6.50
CA ASN A 207 13.77 -22.84 -6.76
C ASN A 207 14.72 -23.32 -5.64
N SER A 208 14.24 -23.41 -4.39
CA SER A 208 15.03 -23.97 -3.29
C SER A 208 15.15 -25.49 -3.34
N ASN A 209 14.16 -26.19 -3.89
CA ASN A 209 14.21 -27.65 -4.03
C ASN A 209 15.10 -28.07 -5.20
N ASP A 210 15.06 -27.34 -6.32
CA ASP A 210 15.92 -27.59 -7.48
C ASP A 210 17.41 -27.43 -7.11
N ASP A 211 17.74 -26.37 -6.35
CA ASP A 211 19.09 -26.13 -5.83
C ASP A 211 19.58 -27.30 -4.93
N LEU A 212 18.69 -28.03 -4.23
CA LEU A 212 19.07 -29.18 -3.39
C LEU A 212 19.29 -30.44 -4.22
N THR A 213 18.45 -30.68 -5.23
CA THR A 213 18.60 -31.84 -6.12
C THR A 213 19.89 -31.78 -6.95
N GLU A 214 20.31 -30.60 -7.41
CA GLU A 214 21.60 -30.45 -8.11
C GLU A 214 22.79 -30.81 -7.20
N LEU A 215 22.74 -30.44 -5.92
CA LEU A 215 23.80 -30.76 -4.96
C LEU A 215 23.87 -32.25 -4.62
N GLU A 216 22.75 -32.96 -4.63
CA GLU A 216 22.73 -34.42 -4.47
C GLU A 216 23.36 -35.10 -5.69
N THR A 217 23.02 -34.67 -6.91
CA THR A 217 23.58 -35.26 -8.15
C THR A 217 25.08 -35.01 -8.38
N ILE A 218 25.69 -34.03 -7.71
CA ILE A 218 27.13 -33.75 -7.80
C ILE A 218 27.93 -34.59 -6.80
N ASN A 219 27.28 -35.14 -5.76
CA ASN A 219 27.93 -35.93 -4.71
C ASN A 219 27.85 -37.45 -4.93
N ASP A 220 27.13 -37.90 -5.97
CA ASP A 220 27.08 -39.28 -6.47
C ASP A 220 28.02 -39.47 -7.68
#